data_AF-A0A962BYP2-F1
#
_entry.id   AF-A0A962BYP2-F1
#
_cell.length_a   1.000
_cell.length_b   1.000
_cell.length_c   1.000
_cell.angle_alpha   90.00
_cell.angle_beta   90.00
_cell.angle_gamma   90.00
#
_symmetry.space_group_name_H-M   'P 1'
#
loop_
_entity.id
_entity.type
_entity.pdbx_description
1 polymer ?
#
loop_
_entity_poly.entity_id
_entity_poly.type
_entity_poly.pdbx_seq_one_letter_code
_entity_poly.pdbx_strand_id
1 'polypeptide(L)' 'MKDKYEIVTNWLPRYTGEPLDSFGEHILLTNFGGYLDAFAEIMGGSVVGRDRPMPSCTADGITMINFGMGSANA' A
#
# COMPACT_ATOMS: atom_id res chain seq x y z
N MET A 1 10.72 -13.42 -13.75
CA MET A 1 9.54 -12.65 -14.19
C MET A 1 9.02 -13.21 -15.50
N LYS A 2 8.50 -14.44 -15.45
CA LYS A 2 7.88 -15.11 -16.61
C LYS A 2 6.42 -15.46 -16.34
N ASP A 3 6.03 -15.62 -15.08
CA ASP A 3 4.64 -15.84 -14.67
C ASP A 3 4.08 -14.70 -13.82
N LYS A 4 2.74 -14.67 -13.70
CA LYS A 4 2.01 -13.63 -12.98
C LYS A 4 2.42 -13.56 -11.50
N TYR A 5 2.67 -14.71 -10.86
CA TYR A 5 2.99 -14.76 -9.44
C TYR A 5 4.35 -14.11 -9.17
N GLU A 6 5.38 -14.45 -9.95
CA GLU A 6 6.70 -13.81 -9.89
C GLU A 6 6.64 -12.30 -10.15
N ILE A 7 5.76 -11.87 -11.06
CA ILE A 7 5.61 -10.45 -11.39
C ILE A 7 5.01 -9.70 -10.19
N VAL A 8 3.86 -10.17 -9.68
CA VAL A 8 3.16 -9.44 -8.61
C VAL A 8 3.94 -9.47 -7.30
N THR A 9 4.58 -10.59 -6.95
CA THR A 9 5.40 -10.70 -5.73
C THR A 9 6.63 -9.80 -5.77
N ASN A 10 7.17 -9.52 -6.96
CA ASN A 10 8.28 -8.58 -7.11
C ASN A 10 7.84 -7.12 -7.14
N TRP A 11 6.70 -6.81 -7.76
CA TRP A 11 6.27 -5.45 -8.03
C TRP A 11 5.55 -4.81 -6.87
N LEU A 12 4.67 -5.54 -6.18
CA LEU A 12 3.89 -4.97 -5.08
C LEU A 12 4.78 -4.29 -4.02
N PRO A 13 5.85 -4.94 -3.48
CA PRO A 13 6.76 -4.28 -2.52
C PRO A 13 7.53 -3.08 -3.10
N ARG A 14 7.76 -3.04 -4.41
CA ARG A 14 8.47 -1.92 -5.05
C ARG A 14 7.62 -0.66 -5.14
N TYR A 15 6.31 -0.83 -5.32
CA TYR A 15 5.35 0.25 -5.42
C TYR A 15 4.93 0.78 -4.05
N THR A 16 4.83 -0.09 -3.04
CA THR A 16 4.38 0.29 -1.70
C THR A 16 5.52 0.57 -0.72
N GLY A 17 6.69 -0.04 -0.95
CA GLY A 17 7.78 -0.06 0.04
C GLY A 17 7.57 -1.08 1.17
N GLU A 18 6.47 -1.82 1.13
CA GLU A 18 6.04 -2.77 2.16
C GLU A 18 6.39 -4.22 1.74
N PRO A 19 7.05 -5.03 2.57
CA PRO A 19 7.27 -6.44 2.25
C PRO A 19 5.94 -7.22 2.23
N LEU A 20 5.91 -8.35 1.53
CA LEU A 20 4.64 -9.07 1.27
C LEU A 20 3.98 -9.62 2.55
N ASP A 21 4.78 -9.93 3.56
CA ASP A 21 4.37 -10.52 4.83
C ASP A 21 3.82 -9.51 5.84
N SER A 22 3.96 -8.20 5.58
CA SER A 22 3.42 -7.14 6.42
C SER A 22 2.13 -6.51 5.88
N PHE A 23 1.56 -7.06 4.80
CA PHE A 23 0.21 -6.72 4.39
C PHE A 23 -0.81 -7.42 5.29
N GLY A 24 -1.79 -6.65 5.76
CA GLY A 24 -2.96 -7.16 6.46
C GLY A 24 -3.89 -7.94 5.53
N GLU A 25 -4.74 -8.77 6.11
CA GLU A 25 -5.74 -9.54 5.37
C GLU A 25 -6.83 -8.65 4.74
N HIS A 26 -7.02 -7.44 5.27
CA HIS A 26 -8.01 -6.48 4.80
C HIS A 26 -7.34 -5.29 4.13
N ILE A 27 -7.70 -5.02 2.87
CA ILE A 27 -7.11 -3.94 2.07
C ILE A 27 -8.13 -2.82 1.87
N LEU A 28 -7.71 -1.59 2.21
CA LEU A 28 -8.41 -0.35 1.87
C LEU A 28 -7.61 0.39 0.79
N LEU A 29 -8.30 0.85 -0.25
CA LEU A 29 -7.69 1.63 -1.32
C LEU A 29 -8.17 3.08 -1.26
N THR A 30 -7.24 4.02 -1.44
CA THR A 30 -7.52 5.44 -1.57
C THR A 30 -6.66 6.06 -2.66
N ASN A 31 -7.05 7.20 -3.18
CA ASN A 31 -6.24 8.05 -4.04
C ASN A 31 -5.94 9.42 -3.39
N PHE A 32 -6.32 9.59 -2.12
CA PHE A 32 -6.11 10.82 -1.36
C PHE A 32 -5.06 10.60 -0.27
N GLY A 33 -3.93 11.30 -0.36
CA GLY A 33 -2.84 11.20 0.64
C GLY A 33 -3.30 11.54 2.05
N GLY A 34 -4.18 12.52 2.22
CA GLY A 34 -4.72 12.89 3.53
C GLY A 34 -5.50 11.77 4.22
N TYR A 35 -6.14 10.86 3.48
CA TYR A 35 -6.80 9.70 4.08
C TYR A 35 -5.80 8.69 4.62
N LEU A 36 -4.67 8.52 3.92
CA LEU A 36 -3.59 7.64 4.37
C LEU A 36 -2.94 8.18 5.65
N ASP A 37 -2.66 9.49 5.69
CA ASP A 37 -2.12 10.14 6.88
C ASP A 37 -3.09 10.03 8.07
N ALA A 38 -4.38 10.30 7.85
CA ALA A 38 -5.40 10.18 8.89
C ALA A 38 -5.59 8.73 9.38
N PHE A 39 -5.56 7.75 8.47
CA PHE A 39 -5.61 6.34 8.83
C PHE A 39 -4.43 5.93 9.72
N ALA A 40 -3.21 6.36 9.36
CA ALA A 40 -2.02 6.09 10.15
C ALA A 40 -2.12 6.70 11.55
N GLU A 41 -2.60 7.93 11.67
CA GLU A 41 -2.82 8.60 12.96
C GLU A 41 -3.88 7.88 13.82
N ILE A 42 -5.04 7.55 13.25
CA ILE A 42 -6.16 6.92 13.96
C ILE A 42 -5.79 5.52 14.45
N MET A 43 -5.11 4.74 13.62
CA MET A 43 -4.76 3.36 13.93
C MET A 43 -3.41 3.22 14.67
N GLY A 44 -2.69 4.33 14.89
CA GLY A 44 -1.35 4.31 15.47
C GLY A 44 -0.29 3.64 14.58
N GLY A 45 -0.54 3.56 13.27
CA GLY A 45 0.35 2.99 12.27
C GLY A 45 1.38 4.01 11.74
N SER A 46 2.30 3.55 10.91
CA SER A 46 3.28 4.40 10.22
C SER A 46 3.13 4.27 8.71
N VAL A 47 3.15 5.41 8.01
CA VAL A 47 3.14 5.41 6.55
C VAL A 47 4.52 5.00 6.02
N VAL A 48 4.54 3.92 5.25
CA VAL A 48 5.69 3.36 4.56
C VAL A 48 5.67 3.82 3.09
N GLY A 49 6.87 4.02 2.53
CA GLY A 49 7.01 4.32 1.10
C GLY A 49 6.48 5.69 0.70
N ARG A 50 6.62 6.73 1.53
CA ARG A 50 6.24 8.12 1.17
C ARG A 50 6.96 8.63 -0.09
N ASP A 51 8.13 8.07 -0.40
CA ASP A 51 8.92 8.30 -1.60
C ASP A 51 8.53 7.39 -2.78
N ARG A 52 7.55 6.50 -2.59
CA ARG A 52 7.09 5.51 -3.56
C ARG A 52 5.79 5.93 -4.24
N PRO A 53 5.47 5.34 -5.40
CA PRO A 53 4.25 5.68 -6.13
C PRO A 53 2.96 5.34 -5.36
N MET A 54 2.99 4.33 -4.48
CA MET A 54 1.81 3.85 -3.78
C MET A 54 2.04 3.68 -2.27
N PRO A 55 2.26 4.76 -1.51
CA PRO A 55 2.54 4.65 -0.08
C PRO A 55 1.42 3.90 0.65
N SER A 56 1.79 3.17 1.69
CA SER A 56 0.87 2.33 2.45
C SER A 56 1.05 2.47 3.95
N CYS A 57 0.06 2.03 4.71
CA CYS A 57 0.12 1.90 6.16
C CYS A 57 -0.63 0.63 6.55
N THR A 58 0.02 -0.27 7.29
CA THR A 58 -0.63 -1.43 7.90
C THR A 58 -0.78 -1.23 9.40
N ALA A 59 -1.98 -1.45 9.91
CA ALA A 59 -2.27 -1.46 11.34
C ALA A 59 -3.46 -2.40 11.62
N ASP A 60 -3.34 -3.21 12.68
CA ASP A 60 -4.40 -4.11 13.16
C ASP A 60 -5.01 -5.02 12.08
N GLY A 61 -4.16 -5.62 11.23
CA GLY A 61 -4.60 -6.50 10.15
C GLY A 61 -5.25 -5.80 8.95
N ILE A 62 -5.28 -4.46 8.94
CA ILE A 62 -5.78 -3.64 7.83
C ILE A 62 -4.62 -2.89 7.18
N THR A 63 -4.50 -2.97 5.86
CA THR A 63 -3.57 -2.15 5.07
C THR A 63 -4.33 -1.15 4.23
N MET A 64 -4.04 0.13 4.42
CA MET A 64 -4.45 1.18 3.49
C MET A 64 -3.34 1.45 2.47
N ILE A 65 -3.67 1.46 1.18
CA ILE A 65 -2.76 1.80 0.09
C ILE A 65 -3.30 3.01 -0.65
N ASN A 66 -2.47 4.05 -0.78
CA ASN A 66 -2.77 5.15 -1.67
C ASN A 66 -2.27 4.82 -3.08
N PHE A 67 -3.15 4.40 -3.99
CA PHE A 67 -2.76 4.03 -5.35
C PHE A 67 -2.59 5.23 -6.32
N GLY A 68 -2.86 6.45 -5.83
CA GLY A 68 -2.81 7.67 -6.62
C GLY A 68 -3.95 7.81 -7.63
N MET A 69 -3.85 8.76 -8.55
CA MET A 69 -4.90 9.05 -9.54
C MET A 69 -4.59 8.42 -10.90
N GLY A 70 -5.65 7.93 -11.57
CA GLY A 70 -5.58 7.42 -12.94
C GLY A 70 -6.05 5.97 -13.06
N SER A 71 -6.77 5.63 -14.13
CA SER A 71 -7.34 4.29 -14.34
C SER A 71 -6.29 3.19 -14.54
N ALA A 72 -5.07 3.54 -14.95
CA ALA A 72 -3.98 2.57 -15.09
C ALA A 72 -3.41 2.11 -13.74
N ASN A 73 -3.66 2.85 -12.65
CA ASN A 73 -3.22 2.49 -11.31
C ASN A 73 -4.24 1.63 -10.55
N ALA A 74 -5.49 1.58 -11.02
CA ALA A 74 -6.59 0.81 -10.44
C ALA A 74 -6.69 -0.56 -11.12
#